data_AF-A0A2J7Q8M6-F1
#
_entry.id   AF-A0A2J7Q8M6-F1
#
_cell.length_a   1.000
_cell.length_b   1.000
_cell.length_c   1.000
_cell.angle_alpha   90.00
_cell.angle_beta   90.00
_cell.angle_gamma   90.00
#
_symmetry.space_group_name_H-M   'P 1'
#
loop_
_entity.id
_entity.type
_entity.pdbx_description
1 polymer ?
#
loop_
_entity_poly.entity_id
_entity_poly.type
_entity_poly.pdbx_seq_one_letter_code
_entity_poly.pdbx_strand_id
1 'polypeptide(L)'
;MEETYDSIPSNDLKVILGDLNAKIGKEKEHRGVIGSESLHDTTNHNGIKLIDFAESRTLIISSTYFPHKKNIHKRTWAAPDGVTFNQIDHVLIEKRFVTNILDVRTLRGANCDSDHYLVQVKYRCKISCQRYKQYEKCKKFNTDKITESDKREAFQNKIKEINDNRANKEVMVEGIWVDFKTAVITEAEKTLGYQEKRDNREWFDEECRESINLKIKKYMEYMGRPTRARNEAYKEERRKADKICRKKKWAFVNEQLLQMEEDFKNNKTKKPLVESNI
;
A
#
# COMPACT_ATOMS: atom_id res chain seq x y z
N MET A 1 12.62 -8.68 19.05
CA MET A 1 12.81 -9.24 17.70
C MET A 1 12.82 -10.76 17.74
N GLU A 2 13.67 -11.37 18.59
CA GLU A 2 13.73 -12.83 18.76
C GLU A 2 12.39 -13.47 19.12
N GLU A 3 11.74 -13.01 20.19
CA GLU A 3 10.45 -13.54 20.64
C GLU A 3 9.38 -13.52 19.54
N THR A 4 9.30 -12.41 18.78
CA THR A 4 8.37 -12.27 17.65
C THR A 4 8.73 -13.20 16.49
N TYR A 5 10.01 -13.41 16.22
CA TYR A 5 10.46 -14.33 15.18
C TYR A 5 10.15 -15.78 15.55
N ASP A 6 10.35 -16.13 16.82
CA ASP A 6 10.13 -17.48 17.35
C ASP A 6 8.64 -17.80 17.53
N SER A 7 7.77 -16.80 17.73
CA SER A 7 6.32 -17.00 17.80
C SER A 7 5.69 -17.37 16.45
N ILE A 8 6.37 -17.11 15.33
CA ILE A 8 5.87 -17.45 13.99
C ILE A 8 6.18 -18.93 13.70
N PRO A 9 5.22 -19.71 13.18
CA PRO A 9 5.45 -21.11 12.82
C PRO A 9 6.67 -21.34 11.94
N SER A 10 7.41 -22.43 12.19
CA SER A 10 8.62 -22.78 11.43
C SER A 10 8.36 -23.14 9.97
N ASN A 11 7.12 -23.42 9.59
CA ASN A 11 6.76 -23.77 8.21
C ASN A 11 6.48 -22.54 7.35
N ASP A 12 6.33 -21.37 7.98
CA ASP A 12 6.06 -20.13 7.27
C ASP A 12 7.36 -19.50 6.73
N LEU A 13 7.22 -18.79 5.63
CA LEU A 13 8.30 -17.98 5.10
C LEU A 13 8.47 -16.71 5.94
N LYS A 14 9.61 -16.57 6.60
CA LYS A 14 9.94 -15.40 7.42
C LYS A 14 10.91 -14.48 6.68
N VAL A 15 10.51 -13.21 6.54
CA VAL A 15 11.35 -12.13 6.00
C VAL A 15 11.30 -10.97 6.97
N ILE A 16 12.47 -10.47 7.38
CA ILE A 16 12.60 -9.29 8.23
C ILE A 16 13.06 -8.14 7.35
N LEU A 17 12.35 -7.01 7.45
CA LEU A 17 12.55 -5.83 6.62
C LEU A 17 12.48 -4.59 7.51
N GLY A 18 13.38 -3.64 7.30
CA GLY A 18 13.26 -2.30 7.88
C GLY A 18 14.58 -1.70 8.31
N ASP A 19 14.49 -0.55 8.96
CA ASP A 19 15.61 0.13 9.58
C ASP A 19 16.02 -0.60 10.87
N LEU A 20 17.24 -1.14 10.85
CA LEU A 20 17.83 -1.84 12.00
C LEU A 20 18.96 -1.02 12.63
N ASN A 21 19.23 0.18 12.10
CA ASN A 21 20.31 1.06 12.52
C ASN A 21 21.67 0.32 12.63
N ALA A 22 21.89 -0.63 11.72
CA ALA A 22 23.01 -1.55 11.71
C ALA A 22 23.90 -1.26 10.50
N LYS A 23 25.20 -1.03 10.72
CA LYS A 23 26.18 -1.00 9.63
C LYS A 23 26.85 -2.34 9.59
N ILE A 24 26.69 -3.05 8.49
CA ILE A 24 27.29 -4.37 8.28
C ILE A 24 28.48 -4.21 7.35
N GLY A 25 29.62 -4.76 7.71
CA GLY A 25 30.86 -4.70 6.95
C GLY A 25 30.97 -5.81 5.90
N LYS A 26 32.22 -6.20 5.60
CA LYS A 26 32.57 -7.25 4.62
C LYS A 26 33.48 -8.32 5.23
N GLU A 27 33.46 -8.46 6.55
CA GLU A 27 34.31 -9.37 7.31
C GLU A 27 34.18 -10.81 6.78
N LYS A 28 35.30 -11.53 6.75
CA LYS A 28 35.34 -12.89 6.20
C LYS A 28 34.77 -13.93 7.16
N GLU A 29 34.82 -13.67 8.46
CA GLU A 29 34.27 -14.55 9.50
C GLU A 29 32.76 -14.73 9.40
N HIS A 30 32.02 -13.69 9.02
CA HIS A 30 30.55 -13.71 8.96
C HIS A 30 29.98 -14.08 7.58
N ARG A 31 30.80 -14.61 6.66
CA ARG A 31 30.38 -14.88 5.26
C ARG A 31 29.26 -15.90 5.11
N GLY A 32 28.97 -16.66 6.16
CA GLY A 32 27.80 -17.53 6.25
C GLY A 32 26.47 -16.77 6.27
N VAL A 33 26.48 -15.48 6.64
CA VAL A 33 25.29 -14.66 6.90
C VAL A 33 25.31 -13.32 6.13
N ILE A 34 26.50 -12.73 5.91
CA ILE A 34 26.67 -11.46 5.21
C ILE A 34 27.38 -11.62 3.86
N GLY A 35 27.04 -10.76 2.90
CA GLY A 35 27.62 -10.74 1.56
C GLY A 35 28.80 -9.77 1.39
N SER A 36 29.45 -9.78 0.22
CA SER A 36 30.57 -8.86 -0.13
C SER A 36 30.11 -7.48 -0.56
N GLU A 37 28.82 -7.33 -0.80
CA GLU A 37 28.27 -6.18 -1.49
C GLU A 37 27.74 -5.13 -0.55
N SER A 38 28.07 -5.19 0.75
CA SER A 38 27.77 -4.12 1.69
C SER A 38 28.36 -2.76 1.23
N LEU A 39 27.69 -1.68 1.63
CA LEU A 39 28.22 -0.33 1.49
C LEU A 39 29.43 -0.09 2.39
N HIS A 40 29.47 -0.72 3.57
CA HIS A 40 30.50 -0.49 4.59
C HIS A 40 31.59 -1.55 4.54
N ASP A 41 32.80 -1.21 4.97
CA ASP A 41 33.91 -2.16 5.07
C ASP A 41 33.96 -2.83 6.44
N THR A 42 33.52 -2.13 7.50
CA THR A 42 33.48 -2.62 8.88
C THR A 42 32.07 -2.60 9.46
N THR A 43 31.81 -3.55 10.34
CA THR A 43 30.55 -3.72 11.07
C THR A 43 30.57 -2.87 12.34
N ASN A 44 29.46 -2.17 12.63
CA ASN A 44 29.30 -1.45 13.90
C ASN A 44 28.67 -2.35 14.98
N HIS A 45 28.57 -1.85 16.22
CA HIS A 45 28.02 -2.63 17.35
C HIS A 45 26.62 -3.20 17.08
N ASN A 46 25.72 -2.40 16.51
CA ASN A 46 24.38 -2.87 16.13
C ASN A 46 24.42 -3.92 15.01
N GLY A 47 25.36 -3.78 14.08
CA GLY A 47 25.63 -4.75 13.02
C GLY A 47 26.09 -6.10 13.58
N ILE A 48 26.97 -6.12 14.59
CA ILE A 48 27.39 -7.37 15.25
C ILE A 48 26.18 -8.06 15.89
N LYS A 49 25.37 -7.34 16.66
CA LYS A 49 24.13 -7.90 17.25
C LYS A 49 23.19 -8.47 16.20
N LEU A 50 23.06 -7.80 15.06
CA LEU A 50 22.22 -8.26 13.96
C LEU A 50 22.79 -9.51 13.28
N ILE A 51 24.11 -9.59 13.14
CA ILE A 51 24.81 -10.77 12.63
C ILE A 51 24.62 -11.94 13.60
N ASP A 52 24.85 -11.74 14.91
CA ASP A 52 24.67 -12.77 15.93
C ASP A 52 23.24 -13.33 15.93
N PHE A 53 22.24 -12.43 15.86
CA PHE A 53 20.84 -12.81 15.71
C PHE A 53 20.61 -13.64 14.44
N ALA A 54 21.13 -13.19 13.30
CA ALA A 54 20.97 -13.88 12.03
C ALA A 54 21.68 -15.24 12.01
N GLU A 55 22.87 -15.36 12.59
CA GLU A 55 23.59 -16.62 12.77
C GLU A 55 22.76 -17.60 13.63
N SER A 56 22.23 -17.14 14.77
CA SER A 56 21.45 -17.98 15.70
C SER A 56 20.16 -18.56 15.10
N ARG A 57 19.56 -17.86 14.12
CA ARG A 57 18.31 -18.28 13.45
C ARG A 57 18.52 -18.72 12.00
N THR A 58 19.78 -18.93 11.58
CA THR A 58 20.11 -19.37 10.21
C THR A 58 19.50 -18.45 9.14
N LEU A 59 19.53 -17.13 9.39
CA LEU A 59 19.11 -16.08 8.48
C LEU A 59 20.30 -15.59 7.64
N ILE A 60 19.99 -15.05 6.47
CA ILE A 60 20.92 -14.37 5.58
C ILE A 60 20.53 -12.91 5.49
N ILE A 61 21.49 -12.00 5.66
CA ILE A 61 21.28 -10.56 5.45
C ILE A 61 21.41 -10.25 3.96
N SER A 62 20.37 -10.60 3.20
CA SER A 62 20.33 -10.52 1.73
C SER A 62 20.63 -9.14 1.16
N SER A 63 20.37 -8.05 1.89
CA SER A 63 20.68 -6.69 1.41
C SER A 63 22.19 -6.43 1.17
N THR A 64 23.06 -7.31 1.65
CA THR A 64 24.53 -7.21 1.48
C THR A 64 25.10 -8.13 0.39
N TYR A 65 24.26 -8.88 -0.35
CA TYR A 65 24.72 -9.88 -1.33
C TYR A 65 24.69 -9.41 -2.80
N PHE A 66 23.90 -8.38 -3.12
CA PHE A 66 23.63 -8.04 -4.52
C PHE A 66 24.62 -7.03 -5.10
N PRO A 67 25.35 -7.40 -6.17
CA PRO A 67 26.29 -6.49 -6.80
C PRO A 67 25.57 -5.42 -7.59
N HIS A 68 25.95 -4.17 -7.36
CA HIS A 68 25.40 -3.02 -8.08
C HIS A 68 26.56 -2.19 -8.63
N LYS A 69 26.49 -1.81 -9.91
CA LYS A 69 27.54 -1.00 -10.58
C LYS A 69 27.89 0.30 -9.85
N LYS A 70 26.94 0.84 -9.07
CA LYS A 70 27.11 2.08 -8.31
C LYS A 70 26.55 1.91 -6.90
N ASN A 71 27.28 2.44 -5.91
CA ASN A 71 26.88 2.44 -4.49
C ASN A 71 25.56 3.19 -4.23
N ILE A 72 25.09 4.00 -5.17
CA ILE A 72 23.80 4.70 -5.06
C ILE A 72 22.61 3.76 -4.87
N HIS A 73 22.73 2.47 -5.24
CA HIS A 73 21.68 1.47 -5.02
C HIS A 73 21.82 0.71 -3.69
N LYS A 74 22.89 0.97 -2.93
CA LYS A 74 23.17 0.36 -1.62
C LYS A 74 22.88 1.31 -0.45
N ARG A 75 22.88 2.62 -0.70
CA ARG A 75 22.63 3.68 0.29
C ARG A 75 21.14 3.74 0.64
N THR A 76 20.77 3.46 1.87
CA THR A 76 19.38 3.47 2.34
C THR A 76 19.05 4.73 3.13
N TRP A 77 20.06 5.43 3.65
CA TRP A 77 19.91 6.67 4.41
C TRP A 77 20.92 7.74 3.96
N ALA A 78 20.52 9.01 4.00
CA ALA A 78 21.34 10.16 3.68
C ALA A 78 21.32 11.18 4.83
N ALA A 79 22.48 11.60 5.29
CA ALA A 79 22.58 12.63 6.31
C ALA A 79 22.18 14.02 5.74
N PRO A 80 21.77 14.95 6.62
CA PRO A 80 21.47 16.33 6.23
C PRO A 80 22.67 17.09 5.61
N ASP A 81 23.90 16.62 5.85
CA ASP A 81 25.13 17.22 5.33
C ASP A 81 25.29 17.05 3.80
N GLY A 82 24.52 16.15 3.18
CA GLY A 82 24.57 15.87 1.75
C GLY A 82 25.78 15.05 1.29
N VAL A 83 26.63 14.59 2.21
CA VAL A 83 27.89 13.88 1.93
C VAL A 83 27.86 12.48 2.54
N THR A 84 27.29 12.32 3.73
CA THR A 84 27.27 11.06 4.47
C THR A 84 26.07 10.22 4.06
N PHE A 85 26.33 8.95 3.70
CA PHE A 85 25.30 7.99 3.34
C PHE A 85 25.56 6.66 4.04
N ASN A 86 24.49 6.01 4.51
CA ASN A 86 24.59 4.72 5.17
C ASN A 86 23.66 3.68 4.52
N GLN A 87 24.03 2.42 4.68
CA GLN A 87 23.16 1.27 4.54
C GLN A 87 22.81 0.81 5.96
N ILE A 88 21.57 1.04 6.39
CA ILE A 88 21.04 0.70 7.72
C ILE A 88 19.67 0.03 7.67
N ASP A 89 19.02 0.07 6.50
CA ASP A 89 17.81 -0.68 6.22
C ASP A 89 18.19 -2.03 5.61
N HIS A 90 17.75 -3.12 6.23
CA HIS A 90 18.18 -4.47 5.86
C HIS A 90 17.01 -5.38 5.54
N VAL A 91 17.35 -6.43 4.78
CA VAL A 91 16.45 -7.49 4.35
C VAL A 91 17.10 -8.78 4.81
N LEU A 92 16.45 -9.48 5.75
CA LEU A 92 16.88 -10.79 6.22
C LEU A 92 15.86 -11.83 5.79
N ILE A 93 16.35 -13.00 5.40
CA ILE A 93 15.52 -14.15 5.04
C ILE A 93 16.19 -15.42 5.52
N GLU A 94 15.40 -16.44 5.84
CA GLU A 94 15.93 -17.76 6.14
C GLU A 94 16.79 -18.31 5.00
N LYS A 95 17.92 -18.94 5.35
CA LYS A 95 18.89 -19.47 4.39
C LYS A 95 18.26 -20.43 3.38
N ARG A 96 17.28 -21.24 3.79
CA ARG A 96 16.55 -22.17 2.90
C ARG A 96 15.76 -21.47 1.78
N PHE A 97 15.41 -20.19 1.95
CA PHE A 97 14.64 -19.40 0.99
C PHE A 97 15.43 -18.29 0.31
N VAL A 98 16.73 -18.16 0.62
CA VAL A 98 17.57 -17.06 0.12
C VAL A 98 17.58 -16.94 -1.42
N THR A 99 17.48 -18.07 -2.13
CA THR A 99 17.43 -18.11 -3.60
C THR A 99 16.17 -17.49 -4.20
N ASN A 100 15.16 -17.22 -3.38
CA ASN A 100 13.96 -16.51 -3.80
C ASN A 100 14.18 -14.99 -3.82
N ILE A 101 15.16 -14.45 -3.11
CA ILE A 101 15.53 -13.04 -3.23
C ILE A 101 16.40 -12.90 -4.49
N LEU A 102 15.88 -12.19 -5.49
CA LEU A 102 16.53 -11.98 -6.78
C LEU A 102 17.36 -10.69 -6.82
N ASP A 103 16.95 -9.69 -6.04
CA ASP A 103 17.63 -8.41 -5.93
C ASP A 103 17.17 -7.68 -4.67
N VAL A 104 18.08 -6.92 -4.06
CA VAL A 104 17.77 -5.92 -3.04
C VAL A 104 18.49 -4.64 -3.42
N ARG A 105 17.72 -3.57 -3.63
CA ARG A 105 18.27 -2.30 -4.09
C ARG A 105 17.48 -1.11 -3.59
N THR A 106 18.16 0.02 -3.50
CA THR A 106 17.53 1.31 -3.20
C THR A 106 17.00 1.98 -4.46
N LEU A 107 15.76 2.49 -4.37
CA LEU A 107 15.05 3.26 -5.38
C LEU A 107 15.19 4.77 -5.15
N ARG A 108 16.33 5.33 -5.57
CA ARG A 108 16.59 6.79 -5.41
C ARG A 108 15.63 7.71 -6.17
N GLY A 109 14.87 7.20 -7.15
CA GLY A 109 13.85 7.98 -7.84
C GLY A 109 12.54 8.10 -7.05
N ALA A 110 12.29 7.22 -6.08
CA ALA A 110 11.11 7.28 -5.25
C ALA A 110 11.32 8.32 -4.15
N ASN A 111 10.65 9.48 -4.28
CA ASN A 111 10.71 10.52 -3.27
C ASN A 111 9.71 10.21 -2.14
N CYS A 112 10.22 9.71 -1.02
CA CYS A 112 9.44 9.45 0.20
C CYS A 112 9.45 10.63 1.19
N ASP A 113 10.09 11.74 0.82
CA ASP A 113 10.25 12.94 1.65
C ASP A 113 10.84 12.69 3.06
N SER A 114 11.66 11.65 3.16
CA SER A 114 12.44 11.22 4.31
C SER A 114 13.93 11.28 3.98
N ASP A 115 14.76 11.30 5.01
CA ASP A 115 16.19 11.04 4.98
C ASP A 115 16.52 9.57 4.63
N HIS A 116 15.55 8.66 4.72
CA HIS A 116 15.61 7.32 4.17
C HIS A 116 15.15 7.26 2.70
N TYR A 117 15.80 6.39 1.94
CA TYR A 117 15.42 6.02 0.59
C TYR A 117 14.64 4.70 0.60
N LEU A 118 13.68 4.57 -0.31
CA LEU A 118 12.91 3.35 -0.45
C LEU A 118 13.79 2.17 -0.87
N VAL A 119 13.80 1.10 -0.07
CA VAL A 119 14.44 -0.17 -0.39
C VAL A 119 13.44 -1.11 -1.05
N GLN A 120 13.79 -1.64 -2.22
CA GLN A 120 13.01 -2.60 -2.98
C GLN A 120 13.66 -3.98 -2.90
N VAL A 121 12.82 -4.99 -2.67
CA VAL A 121 13.17 -6.40 -2.75
C VAL A 121 12.47 -7.02 -3.93
N LYS A 122 13.24 -7.64 -4.84
CA LYS A 122 12.70 -8.45 -5.93
C LYS A 122 12.62 -9.89 -5.46
N TYR A 123 11.42 -10.33 -5.09
CA TYR A 123 11.19 -11.68 -4.56
C TYR A 123 10.56 -12.60 -5.62
N ARG A 124 11.08 -13.82 -5.76
CA ARG A 124 10.52 -14.89 -6.59
C ARG A 124 9.55 -15.70 -5.76
N CYS A 125 8.27 -15.41 -5.94
CA CYS A 125 7.22 -16.18 -5.31
C CYS A 125 6.85 -17.39 -6.17
N LYS A 126 7.09 -18.61 -5.67
CA LYS A 126 6.62 -19.87 -6.28
C LYS A 126 5.38 -20.35 -5.52
N ILE A 127 4.31 -19.58 -5.58
CA ILE A 127 3.02 -20.04 -5.07
C ILE A 127 2.42 -20.97 -6.14
N SER A 128 1.89 -22.12 -5.73
CA SER A 128 0.92 -22.83 -6.55
C SER A 128 -0.25 -21.89 -6.74
N CYS A 129 -0.24 -21.15 -7.84
CA CYS A 129 -1.38 -20.37 -8.27
C CYS A 129 -2.45 -21.37 -8.70
N GLN A 130 -3.10 -22.02 -7.73
CA GLN A 130 -4.44 -22.51 -7.91
C GLN A 130 -5.19 -21.24 -8.27
N ARG A 131 -5.37 -21.03 -9.59
CA ARG A 131 -5.93 -19.80 -10.15
C ARG A 131 -7.17 -19.56 -9.32
N TYR A 132 -7.13 -18.57 -8.42
CA TYR A 132 -8.34 -18.06 -7.84
C TYR A 132 -9.19 -17.79 -9.07
N LYS A 133 -10.30 -18.52 -9.22
CA LYS A 133 -11.31 -18.15 -10.21
C LYS A 133 -11.44 -16.65 -9.99
N GLN A 134 -11.09 -15.85 -10.99
CA GLN A 134 -11.31 -14.42 -10.91
C GLN A 134 -12.80 -14.31 -10.67
N TYR A 135 -13.21 -14.20 -9.41
CA TYR A 135 -14.57 -13.86 -9.09
C TYR A 135 -14.69 -12.49 -9.75
N GLU A 136 -15.53 -12.42 -10.77
CA GLU A 136 -15.89 -11.14 -11.37
C GLU A 136 -16.21 -10.22 -10.20
N LYS A 137 -15.48 -9.10 -10.11
CA LYS A 137 -15.70 -8.15 -9.02
C LYS A 137 -17.19 -7.83 -9.01
N CYS A 138 -17.90 -8.23 -7.97
CA CYS A 138 -19.33 -7.94 -7.85
C CYS A 138 -19.50 -6.42 -7.91
N LYS A 139 -20.13 -5.95 -8.98
CA LYS A 139 -20.53 -4.55 -9.09
C LYS A 139 -21.59 -4.30 -8.02
N LYS A 140 -21.41 -3.25 -7.22
CA LYS A 140 -22.40 -2.86 -6.20
C LYS A 140 -23.55 -2.13 -6.87
N PHE A 141 -24.78 -2.43 -6.50
CA PHE A 141 -25.95 -1.65 -6.92
C PHE A 141 -26.00 -0.32 -6.18
N ASN A 142 -26.56 0.72 -6.81
CA ASN A 142 -26.77 2.01 -6.18
C ASN A 142 -27.99 1.93 -5.24
N THR A 143 -27.74 1.59 -3.97
CA THR A 143 -28.79 1.46 -2.94
C THR A 143 -29.44 2.79 -2.55
N ASP A 144 -28.78 3.91 -2.84
CA ASP A 144 -29.24 5.25 -2.47
C ASP A 144 -30.55 5.56 -3.21
N LYS A 145 -30.71 5.04 -4.43
CA LYS A 145 -31.95 5.11 -5.22
C LYS A 145 -33.15 4.39 -4.61
N ILE A 146 -32.95 3.51 -3.62
CA ILE A 146 -34.06 2.87 -2.88
C ILE A 146 -34.72 3.88 -1.93
N THR A 147 -34.03 4.97 -1.59
CA THR A 147 -34.63 6.05 -0.79
C THR A 147 -35.65 6.87 -1.58
N GLU A 148 -35.59 6.84 -2.91
CA GLU A 148 -36.58 7.45 -3.79
C GLU A 148 -37.86 6.60 -3.81
N SER A 149 -39.01 7.20 -3.44
CA SER A 149 -40.27 6.46 -3.28
C SER A 149 -40.70 5.71 -4.55
N ASP A 150 -40.58 6.35 -5.71
CA ASP A 150 -41.03 5.81 -7.00
C ASP A 150 -40.20 4.59 -7.42
N LYS A 151 -38.88 4.65 -7.26
CA LYS A 151 -37.97 3.55 -7.59
C LYS A 151 -38.11 2.39 -6.62
N ARG A 152 -38.33 2.68 -5.33
CA ARG A 152 -38.60 1.66 -4.31
C ARG A 152 -39.89 0.90 -4.63
N GLU A 153 -40.96 1.61 -4.95
CA GLU A 153 -42.25 1.00 -5.25
C GLU A 153 -42.21 0.20 -6.55
N ALA A 154 -41.58 0.73 -7.60
CA ALA A 154 -41.35 0.01 -8.85
C ALA A 154 -40.57 -1.29 -8.62
N PHE A 155 -39.47 -1.23 -7.85
CA PHE A 155 -38.67 -2.41 -7.53
C PHE A 155 -39.45 -3.43 -6.70
N GLN A 156 -40.17 -3.00 -5.66
CA GLN A 156 -40.98 -3.90 -4.82
C GLN A 156 -42.10 -4.59 -5.61
N ASN A 157 -42.81 -3.85 -6.47
CA ASN A 157 -43.87 -4.40 -7.29
C ASN A 157 -43.34 -5.44 -8.29
N LYS A 158 -42.16 -5.19 -8.87
CA LYS A 158 -41.54 -6.13 -9.80
C LYS A 158 -41.00 -7.38 -9.11
N ILE A 159 -40.46 -7.24 -7.89
CA ILE A 159 -40.05 -8.40 -7.08
C ILE A 159 -41.25 -9.26 -6.68
N LYS A 160 -42.39 -8.65 -6.32
CA LYS A 160 -43.64 -9.37 -6.08
C LYS A 160 -44.09 -10.14 -7.33
N GLU A 161 -44.11 -9.49 -8.48
CA GLU A 161 -44.46 -10.13 -9.77
C GLU A 161 -43.52 -11.32 -10.10
N ILE A 162 -42.21 -11.17 -9.88
CA ILE A 162 -41.23 -12.26 -10.06
C ILE A 162 -41.52 -13.43 -9.11
N ASN A 163 -41.95 -13.14 -7.88
CA ASN A 163 -42.26 -14.15 -6.87
C ASN A 163 -43.60 -14.85 -7.16
N ASP A 164 -44.62 -14.12 -7.60
CA ASP A 164 -45.94 -14.66 -7.91
C ASP A 164 -45.90 -15.55 -9.16
N ASN A 165 -45.09 -15.18 -10.16
CA ASN A 165 -44.87 -15.97 -11.38
C ASN A 165 -44.08 -17.28 -11.16
N ARG A 166 -43.56 -17.53 -9.94
CA ARG A 166 -42.81 -18.75 -9.60
C ARG A 166 -43.64 -19.91 -9.07
N ALA A 167 -44.87 -19.65 -8.63
CA ALA A 167 -45.69 -20.66 -7.95
C ALA A 167 -46.06 -21.89 -8.81
N ASN A 168 -45.70 -21.91 -10.10
CA ASN A 168 -46.20 -22.87 -11.09
C ASN A 168 -45.11 -23.67 -11.87
N LYS A 169 -43.90 -23.89 -11.34
CA LYS A 169 -42.85 -24.66 -12.04
C LYS A 169 -42.31 -25.84 -11.22
N GLU A 170 -42.50 -27.07 -11.72
CA GLU A 170 -41.85 -28.30 -11.23
C GLU A 170 -40.35 -28.30 -11.62
N VAL A 171 -39.53 -27.55 -10.90
CA VAL A 171 -38.08 -27.46 -11.18
C VAL A 171 -37.29 -27.77 -9.91
N MET A 172 -36.12 -28.41 -10.09
CA MET A 172 -35.15 -28.71 -9.04
C MET A 172 -34.79 -27.42 -8.25
N VAL A 173 -34.65 -27.51 -6.93
CA VAL A 173 -34.43 -26.36 -6.01
C VAL A 173 -33.27 -25.45 -6.45
N GLU A 174 -32.20 -26.02 -7.00
CA GLU A 174 -31.04 -25.29 -7.51
C GLU A 174 -31.39 -24.39 -8.71
N GLY A 175 -32.24 -24.88 -9.63
CA GLY A 175 -32.74 -24.11 -10.77
C GLY A 175 -33.65 -22.96 -10.32
N ILE A 176 -34.48 -23.20 -9.31
CA ILE A 176 -35.34 -22.17 -8.70
C ILE A 176 -34.48 -21.04 -8.11
N TRP A 177 -33.36 -21.35 -7.46
CA TRP A 177 -32.49 -20.32 -6.90
C TRP A 177 -31.77 -19.51 -8.00
N VAL A 178 -31.25 -20.18 -9.04
CA VAL A 178 -30.55 -19.50 -10.15
C VAL A 178 -31.49 -18.53 -10.88
N ASP A 179 -32.71 -18.96 -11.17
CA ASP A 179 -33.72 -18.11 -11.81
C ASP A 179 -34.07 -16.90 -10.94
N PHE A 180 -34.05 -17.06 -9.60
CA PHE A 180 -34.44 -16.01 -8.66
C PHE A 180 -33.40 -14.93 -8.66
N LYS A 181 -32.17 -15.39 -8.41
CA LYS A 181 -30.99 -14.56 -8.35
C LYS A 181 -30.85 -13.78 -9.66
N THR A 182 -31.04 -14.44 -10.79
CA THR A 182 -30.95 -13.79 -12.11
C THR A 182 -32.02 -12.71 -12.27
N ALA A 183 -33.29 -13.02 -11.96
CA ALA A 183 -34.38 -12.06 -12.08
C ALA A 183 -34.19 -10.84 -11.15
N VAL A 184 -33.78 -11.06 -9.89
CA VAL A 184 -33.50 -10.00 -8.92
C VAL A 184 -32.33 -9.12 -9.38
N ILE A 185 -31.24 -9.72 -9.85
CA ILE A 185 -30.06 -8.98 -10.34
C ILE A 185 -30.42 -8.14 -11.57
N THR A 186 -31.14 -8.72 -12.54
CA THR A 186 -31.58 -8.00 -13.74
C THR A 186 -32.48 -6.83 -13.41
N GLU A 187 -33.40 -7.00 -12.46
CA GLU A 187 -34.30 -5.92 -12.06
C GLU A 187 -33.59 -4.84 -11.25
N ALA A 188 -32.68 -5.23 -10.36
CA ALA A 188 -31.83 -4.30 -9.63
C ALA A 188 -30.93 -3.49 -10.59
N GLU A 189 -30.43 -4.10 -11.66
CA GLU A 189 -29.67 -3.40 -12.70
C GLU A 189 -30.53 -2.38 -13.46
N LYS A 190 -31.78 -2.71 -13.78
CA LYS A 190 -32.70 -1.79 -14.47
C LYS A 190 -33.15 -0.62 -13.59
N THR A 191 -33.51 -0.90 -12.34
CA THR A 191 -34.12 0.10 -11.44
C THR A 191 -33.09 0.93 -10.68
N LEU A 192 -32.10 0.26 -10.10
CA LEU A 192 -31.05 0.89 -9.28
C LEU A 192 -29.82 1.23 -10.13
N GLY A 193 -29.47 0.34 -11.07
CA GLY A 193 -28.20 0.41 -11.77
C GLY A 193 -27.02 0.23 -10.81
N TYR A 194 -25.82 0.35 -11.34
CA TYR A 194 -24.61 0.17 -10.55
C TYR A 194 -24.19 1.47 -9.87
N GLN A 195 -23.59 1.33 -8.69
CA GLN A 195 -22.91 2.43 -8.01
C GLN A 195 -21.77 2.90 -8.90
N GLU A 196 -21.76 4.19 -9.22
CA GLU A 196 -20.65 4.80 -9.92
C GLU A 196 -19.38 4.67 -9.07
N LYS A 197 -18.23 4.54 -9.74
CA LYS A 197 -16.96 4.61 -9.03
C LYS A 197 -16.85 6.02 -8.46
N ARG A 198 -17.06 6.13 -7.15
CA ARG A 198 -16.73 7.35 -6.43
C ARG A 198 -15.23 7.56 -6.61
N ASP A 199 -14.88 8.71 -7.17
CA ASP A 199 -13.50 9.14 -7.18
C ASP A 199 -13.20 9.56 -5.75
N ASN A 200 -12.44 8.74 -5.01
CA ASN A 200 -12.07 9.02 -3.62
C ASN A 200 -11.07 10.20 -3.52
N ARG A 201 -11.10 11.15 -4.46
CA ARG A 201 -10.37 12.42 -4.47
C ARG A 201 -11.07 13.46 -3.60
N GLU A 202 -11.51 13.06 -2.42
CA GLU A 202 -12.39 13.86 -1.55
C GLU A 202 -11.71 15.15 -1.05
N TRP A 203 -10.38 15.19 -0.98
CA TRP A 203 -9.61 16.41 -0.68
C TRP A 203 -8.41 16.65 -1.61
N PHE A 204 -8.01 15.63 -2.38
CA PHE A 204 -6.82 15.68 -3.25
C PHE A 204 -7.24 16.02 -4.68
N ASP A 205 -7.28 17.32 -4.96
CA ASP A 205 -7.71 17.85 -6.24
C ASP A 205 -6.55 18.13 -7.21
N GLU A 206 -6.85 18.81 -8.33
CA GLU A 206 -5.87 19.06 -9.39
C GLU A 206 -4.71 19.94 -8.91
N GLU A 207 -4.97 20.97 -8.09
CA GLU A 207 -3.92 21.84 -7.56
C GLU A 207 -2.94 21.05 -6.65
N CYS A 208 -3.48 20.12 -5.85
CA CYS A 208 -2.67 19.17 -5.09
C CYS A 208 -1.81 18.31 -6.02
N ARG A 209 -2.38 17.80 -7.11
CA ARG A 209 -1.64 16.97 -8.07
C ARG A 209 -0.54 17.77 -8.78
N GLU A 210 -0.84 18.95 -9.28
CA GLU A 210 0.10 19.82 -9.99
C GLU A 210 1.27 20.22 -9.10
N SER A 211 0.99 20.63 -7.85
CA SER A 211 2.03 20.99 -6.88
C SER A 211 2.93 19.81 -6.52
N ILE A 212 2.36 18.61 -6.35
CA ILE A 212 3.14 17.37 -6.12
C ILE A 212 3.97 16.99 -7.35
N ASN A 213 3.41 17.10 -8.56
CA ASN A 213 4.15 16.83 -9.79
C ASN A 213 5.32 17.80 -9.98
N LEU A 214 5.14 19.07 -9.64
CA LEU A 214 6.21 20.07 -9.67
C LEU A 214 7.29 19.78 -8.62
N LYS A 215 6.89 19.41 -7.39
CA LYS A 215 7.80 18.91 -6.34
C LYS A 215 8.63 17.72 -6.84
N ILE A 216 8.00 16.72 -7.46
CA ILE A 216 8.67 15.53 -8.01
C ILE A 216 9.63 15.93 -9.14
N LYS A 217 9.22 16.82 -10.05
CA LYS A 217 10.08 17.32 -11.14
C LYS A 217 11.34 17.98 -10.60
N LYS A 218 11.21 18.89 -9.61
CA LYS A 218 12.35 19.55 -8.96
C LYS A 218 13.26 18.57 -8.21
N TYR A 219 12.66 17.56 -7.57
CA TYR A 219 13.43 16.47 -6.97
C TYR A 219 14.29 15.73 -8.00
N MET A 220 13.73 15.36 -9.15
CA MET A 220 14.47 14.68 -10.21
C MET A 220 15.60 15.55 -10.78
N GLU A 221 15.37 16.85 -10.98
CA GLU A 221 16.39 17.83 -11.41
C GLU A 221 17.56 17.91 -10.41
N TYR A 222 17.24 17.94 -9.11
CA TYR A 222 18.23 17.93 -8.01
C TYR A 222 19.00 16.61 -7.94
N MET A 223 18.32 15.47 -8.03
CA MET A 223 18.94 14.15 -7.97
C MET A 223 19.86 13.87 -9.18
N GLY A 224 19.53 14.45 -10.34
CA GLY A 224 20.37 14.37 -11.54
C GLY A 224 21.67 15.17 -11.43
N ARG A 225 21.62 16.40 -10.89
CA ARG A 225 22.83 17.19 -10.54
C ARG A 225 22.58 17.95 -9.24
N PRO A 226 23.13 17.49 -8.11
CA PRO A 226 22.96 18.15 -6.82
C PRO A 226 23.71 19.49 -6.80
N THR A 227 22.98 20.60 -6.91
CA THR A 227 23.52 21.95 -6.70
C THR A 227 22.73 22.68 -5.62
N ARG A 228 23.33 23.69 -4.99
CA ARG A 228 22.64 24.49 -3.95
C ARG A 228 21.34 25.09 -4.47
N ALA A 229 21.39 25.72 -5.65
CA ALA A 229 20.21 26.31 -6.29
C ALA A 229 19.09 25.28 -6.58
N ARG A 230 19.43 24.07 -7.04
CA ARG A 230 18.43 23.02 -7.30
C ARG A 230 17.84 22.45 -6.00
N ASN A 231 18.67 22.32 -4.96
CA ASN A 231 18.21 21.92 -3.63
C ASN A 231 17.24 22.96 -3.05
N GLU A 232 17.57 24.25 -3.17
CA GLU A 232 16.70 25.35 -2.75
C GLU A 232 15.38 25.36 -3.52
N ALA A 233 15.42 25.22 -4.85
CA ALA A 233 14.22 25.12 -5.69
C ALA A 233 13.34 23.91 -5.30
N TYR A 234 13.94 22.74 -5.05
CA TYR A 234 13.21 21.59 -4.54
C TYR A 234 12.57 21.87 -3.17
N LYS A 235 13.32 22.44 -2.23
CA LYS A 235 12.81 22.78 -0.88
C LYS A 235 11.67 23.78 -0.95
N GLU A 236 11.73 24.74 -1.86
CA GLU A 236 10.65 25.71 -2.07
C GLU A 236 9.37 25.03 -2.57
N GLU A 237 9.46 24.24 -3.64
CA GLU A 237 8.29 23.53 -4.20
C GLU A 237 7.74 22.48 -3.23
N ARG A 238 8.61 21.84 -2.43
CA ARG A 238 8.19 20.97 -1.32
C ARG A 238 7.31 21.75 -0.32
N ARG A 239 7.77 22.91 0.17
CA ARG A 239 7.01 23.72 1.13
C ARG A 239 5.67 24.17 0.56
N LYS A 240 5.62 24.55 -0.73
CA LYS A 240 4.37 24.93 -1.42
C LYS A 240 3.40 23.75 -1.48
N ALA A 241 3.85 22.60 -1.97
CA ALA A 241 3.02 21.40 -2.07
C ALA A 241 2.50 20.95 -0.69
N ASP A 242 3.36 20.92 0.33
CA ASP A 242 2.98 20.52 1.69
C ASP A 242 1.95 21.50 2.28
N LYS A 243 2.09 22.81 2.03
CA LYS A 243 1.12 23.84 2.47
C LYS A 243 -0.24 23.65 1.80
N ILE A 244 -0.27 23.45 0.48
CA ILE A 244 -1.50 23.24 -0.29
C ILE A 244 -2.20 21.97 0.20
N CYS A 245 -1.49 20.84 0.23
CA CYS A 245 -2.04 19.57 0.66
C CYS A 245 -2.53 19.60 2.11
N ARG A 246 -1.77 20.21 3.03
CA ARG A 246 -2.18 20.34 4.43
C ARG A 246 -3.44 21.21 4.57
N LYS A 247 -3.52 22.33 3.85
CA LYS A 247 -4.70 23.22 3.87
C LYS A 247 -5.95 22.47 3.40
N LYS A 248 -5.87 21.78 2.26
CA LYS A 248 -7.02 21.05 1.69
C LYS A 248 -7.45 19.87 2.54
N LYS A 249 -6.48 19.07 3.01
CA LYS A 249 -6.76 17.98 3.95
C LYS A 249 -7.42 18.48 5.23
N TRP A 250 -6.94 19.61 5.79
CA TRP A 250 -7.51 20.17 7.00
C TRP A 250 -8.94 20.70 6.79
N ALA A 251 -9.18 21.42 5.69
CA ALA A 251 -10.52 21.90 5.34
C ALA A 251 -11.51 20.74 5.21
N PHE A 252 -11.12 19.68 4.51
CA PHE A 252 -11.94 18.48 4.34
C PHE A 252 -12.23 17.74 5.65
N VAL A 253 -11.20 17.54 6.49
CA VAL A 253 -11.41 16.90 7.81
C VAL A 253 -12.32 17.75 8.69
N ASN A 254 -12.17 19.08 8.64
CA ASN A 254 -13.03 19.99 9.40
C ASN A 254 -14.48 19.96 8.92
N GLU A 255 -14.71 19.91 7.61
CA GLU A 255 -16.05 19.75 7.03
C GLU A 255 -16.70 18.44 7.47
N GLN A 256 -15.96 17.32 7.45
CA GLN A 256 -16.47 16.04 7.96
C GLN A 256 -16.82 16.11 9.45
N LEU A 257 -15.98 16.76 10.27
CA LEU A 257 -16.26 16.93 11.70
C LEU A 257 -17.53 17.73 11.94
N LEU A 258 -17.74 18.83 11.21
CA LEU A 258 -18.96 19.63 11.31
C LEU A 258 -20.20 18.84 10.88
N GLN A 259 -20.11 18.06 9.81
CA GLN A 259 -21.20 17.19 9.35
C GLN A 259 -21.54 16.12 10.41
N MET A 260 -20.52 15.51 11.03
CA MET A 260 -20.71 14.54 12.11
C MET A 260 -21.40 15.18 13.33
N GLU A 261 -21.04 16.41 13.70
CA GLU A 261 -21.69 17.15 14.79
C GLU A 261 -23.16 17.45 14.46
N GLU A 262 -23.47 17.83 13.21
CA GLU A 262 -24.84 18.11 12.78
C GLU A 262 -25.69 16.84 12.74
N ASP A 263 -25.15 15.73 12.24
CA ASP A 263 -25.85 14.44 12.24
C ASP A 263 -26.08 13.89 13.65
N PHE A 264 -25.13 14.13 14.56
CA PHE A 264 -25.30 13.84 15.98
C PHE A 264 -26.44 14.66 16.60
N LYS A 265 -26.47 15.99 16.36
CA LYS A 265 -27.55 16.87 16.84
C LYS A 265 -28.92 16.48 16.28
N ASN A 266 -28.96 15.97 15.05
CA ASN A 266 -30.18 15.57 14.37
C ASN A 266 -30.60 14.12 14.64
N ASN A 267 -29.94 13.40 15.57
CA ASN A 267 -30.20 11.97 15.87
C ASN A 267 -30.15 11.07 14.61
N LYS A 268 -29.34 11.43 13.61
CA LYS A 268 -29.13 10.66 12.38
C LYS A 268 -27.97 9.66 12.51
N THR A 269 -27.67 9.20 13.73
CA THR A 269 -26.50 8.36 14.06
C THR A 269 -26.53 6.93 13.49
N LYS A 270 -27.56 6.55 12.73
CA LYS A 270 -27.72 5.21 12.11
C LYS A 270 -27.40 5.15 10.61
N LYS A 271 -26.82 6.20 9.99
CA LYS A 271 -26.29 6.07 8.64
C LYS A 271 -24.78 5.74 8.69
N PRO A 272 -24.33 4.59 8.16
CA PRO A 272 -22.90 4.34 8.01
C PRO A 272 -22.28 5.38 7.05
N LEU A 273 -21.08 5.83 7.41
CA LEU A 273 -20.27 6.94 6.88
C LEU A 273 -19.95 6.93 5.36
N VAL A 274 -20.96 6.80 4.50
CA VAL A 274 -20.77 6.80 3.04
C VAL A 274 -21.75 7.76 2.36
N GLU A 275 -22.42 8.65 3.08
CA GLU A 275 -23.35 9.60 2.47
C GLU A 275 -23.28 10.96 3.14
N SER A 276 -22.39 11.81 2.64
CA SER A 276 -22.55 13.26 2.71
C SER A 276 -22.04 13.85 1.41
N ASN A 277 -23.00 14.30 0.58
CA ASN A 277 -22.87 15.00 -0.70
C ASN A 277 -21.89 16.20 -0.55
N ILE A 278 -20.99 16.52 -1.49
CA ILE A 278 -21.15 16.88 -2.91
C ILE A 278 -19.95 16.40 -3.72
#